data_AF-A0A418N1N1-F1
#
_entry.id   AF-A0A418N1N1-F1
#
_cell.length_a   1.000
_cell.length_b   1.000
_cell.length_c   1.000
_cell.angle_alpha   90.00
_cell.angle_beta   90.00
_cell.angle_gamma   90.00
#
_symmetry.space_group_name_H-M   'P 1'
#
loop_
_entity.id
_entity.type
_entity.pdbx_description
1 polymer ?
#
loop_
_entity_poly.entity_id
_entity_poly.type
_entity_poly.pdbx_seq_one_letter_code
_entity_poly.pdbx_strand_id
1 'polypeptide(L)' 'MTDLYPAADDREVLREAAARHTAAVRDVEAFLRRLPEVPDPADLTEYANLITREEQTRADRQGAADGAGLTIASLESE' A
#
# COMPACT_ATOMS: atom_id res chain seq x y z
N MET A 1 34.75 -7.59 -6.72
CA MET A 1 33.60 -7.79 -7.63
C MET A 1 32.49 -6.94 -7.04
N THR A 2 32.33 -5.72 -7.54
CA THR A 2 31.38 -4.75 -6.99
C THR A 2 29.98 -5.19 -7.38
N ASP A 3 29.12 -5.40 -6.39
CA ASP A 3 27.73 -5.79 -6.57
C ASP A 3 26.98 -4.63 -7.23
N LEU A 4 26.95 -4.64 -8.56
CA LEU A 4 26.48 -3.54 -9.40
C LEU A 4 24.97 -3.61 -9.69
N TYR A 5 24.27 -4.60 -9.13
CA TYR A 5 22.87 -4.90 -9.44
C TYR A 5 21.79 -4.76 -8.35
N PRO A 6 22.05 -4.42 -7.05
CA PRO A 6 20.95 -4.37 -6.07
C PRO A 6 20.02 -3.17 -6.28
N ALA A 7 20.56 -1.99 -6.63
CA ALA A 7 19.77 -0.76 -6.67
C ALA A 7 18.75 -0.69 -7.83
N ALA A 8 18.91 -1.49 -8.88
CA ALA A 8 17.96 -1.55 -9.99
C ALA A 8 16.71 -2.37 -9.58
N ASP A 9 16.93 -3.53 -8.97
CA ASP A 9 15.85 -4.41 -8.48
C ASP A 9 15.08 -3.75 -7.34
N ASP A 10 15.77 -3.08 -6.40
CA ASP A 10 15.11 -2.37 -5.29
C ASP A 10 14.16 -1.27 -5.79
N ARG A 11 14.57 -0.51 -6.83
CA ARG A 11 13.72 0.54 -7.42
C ARG A 11 12.48 -0.03 -8.10
N GLU A 12 12.60 -1.19 -8.74
CA GLU A 12 11.47 -1.85 -9.38
C GLU A 12 10.50 -2.41 -8.32
N VAL A 13 11.01 -3.07 -7.28
CA VAL A 13 10.23 -3.55 -6.13
C VAL A 13 9.48 -2.41 -5.45
N LEU A 14 10.15 -1.27 -5.21
CA LEU A 14 9.53 -0.07 -4.64
C LEU A 14 8.39 0.47 -5.53
N ARG A 15 8.61 0.57 -6.84
CA ARG A 15 7.60 1.04 -7.79
C ARG A 15 6.40 0.10 -7.82
N GLU A 16 6.64 -1.20 -7.83
CA GLU A 16 5.57 -2.19 -7.87
C GLU A 16 4.74 -2.16 -6.58
N ALA A 17 5.40 -2.12 -5.42
CA ALA A 17 4.71 -2.02 -4.13
C ALA A 17 3.90 -0.73 -4.00
N ALA A 18 4.45 0.40 -4.46
CA ALA A 18 3.73 1.68 -4.51
C ALA A 18 2.52 1.65 -5.47
N ALA A 19 2.68 1.03 -6.64
CA ALA A 19 1.60 0.87 -7.61
C ALA A 19 0.47 -0.03 -7.08
N ARG A 20 0.81 -1.14 -6.42
CA ARG A 20 -0.15 -2.04 -5.77
C ARG A 20 -0.95 -1.33 -4.69
N HIS A 21 -0.29 -0.56 -3.82
CA HIS A 21 -0.98 0.25 -2.81
C HIS A 21 -1.88 1.31 -3.43
N THR A 22 -1.39 2.02 -4.46
CA THR A 22 -2.20 3.02 -5.19
C THR A 22 -3.45 2.40 -5.82
N ALA A 23 -3.34 1.18 -6.37
CA ALA A 23 -4.49 0.45 -6.90
C ALA A 23 -5.49 0.10 -5.81
N ALA A 24 -5.03 -0.40 -4.66
CA ALA A 24 -5.92 -0.73 -3.53
C ALA A 24 -6.67 0.51 -3.00
N VAL A 25 -5.99 1.65 -2.86
CA VAL A 25 -6.63 2.93 -2.47
C VAL A 25 -7.69 3.35 -3.50
N ARG A 26 -7.42 3.18 -4.79
CA ARG A 26 -8.39 3.48 -5.86
C ARG A 26 -9.60 2.56 -5.81
N ASP A 27 -9.42 1.29 -5.46
CA ASP A 27 -10.52 0.34 -5.29
C ASP A 27 -11.45 0.79 -4.13
N VAL A 28 -10.87 1.22 -3.00
CA VAL A 28 -11.62 1.81 -1.87
C VAL A 28 -12.37 3.06 -2.31
N GLU A 29 -11.69 3.99 -2.99
CA GLU A 29 -12.32 5.22 -3.49
C GLU A 29 -13.49 4.92 -4.44
N ALA A 30 -13.29 3.97 -5.37
CA ALA A 30 -14.32 3.57 -6.32
C ALA A 30 -15.54 2.97 -5.62
N PHE A 31 -15.34 2.16 -4.58
CA PHE A 31 -16.41 1.64 -3.73
C PHE A 31 -17.17 2.76 -3.01
N LEU A 32 -16.47 3.70 -2.37
CA LEU A 32 -17.10 4.79 -1.63
C LEU A 32 -17.91 5.72 -2.54
N ARG A 33 -17.47 5.95 -3.79
CA ARG A 33 -18.22 6.75 -4.78
C ARG A 33 -19.54 6.11 -5.20
N ARG A 34 -19.67 4.79 -5.13
CA ARG A 34 -20.88 4.04 -5.50
C ARG A 34 -21.70 3.57 -4.30
N LEU A 35 -21.23 3.85 -3.08
CA LEU A 35 -21.86 3.38 -1.85
C LEU A 35 -23.26 4.02 -1.71
N PRO A 36 -24.31 3.24 -1.45
CA PRO A 36 -25.64 3.78 -1.20
C PRO A 36 -25.69 4.57 0.13
N GLU A 37 -26.70 5.43 0.28
CA GLU A 37 -26.92 6.19 1.52
C GLU A 37 -27.11 5.29 2.75
N VAL A 38 -27.75 4.14 2.56
CA VAL A 38 -27.92 3.10 3.58
C VAL A 38 -27.24 1.82 3.09
N PRO A 39 -26.03 1.51 3.58
CA PRO A 39 -25.31 0.30 3.19
C PRO A 39 -25.96 -0.95 3.78
N ASP A 40 -25.96 -2.03 3.00
CA ASP A 40 -26.41 -3.34 3.45
C ASP A 40 -25.24 -4.17 4.05
N PRO A 41 -25.50 -5.35 4.64
CA PRO A 41 -24.43 -6.19 5.18
C PRO A 41 -23.39 -6.66 4.14
N ALA A 42 -23.75 -6.75 2.86
CA ALA A 42 -22.81 -7.10 1.80
C ALA A 42 -21.87 -5.93 1.48
N ASP A 43 -22.37 -4.69 1.47
CA ASP A 43 -21.56 -3.48 1.34
C ASP A 43 -20.52 -3.37 2.47
N LEU A 44 -20.94 -3.64 3.72
CA LEU A 44 -20.03 -3.63 4.87
C LEU A 44 -18.95 -4.71 4.76
N THR A 45 -19.31 -5.89 4.24
CA THR A 45 -18.37 -6.99 4.02
C THR A 45 -17.37 -6.65 2.91
N GLU A 46 -17.84 -6.07 1.80
CA GLU A 46 -16.98 -5.60 0.73
C GLU A 46 -16.00 -4.54 1.24
N TYR A 47 -16.50 -3.55 1.97
CA TYR A 47 -15.67 -2.51 2.57
C TYR A 47 -14.58 -3.08 3.49
N ALA A 48 -14.94 -4.03 4.37
CA ALA A 48 -13.98 -4.68 5.24
C ALA A 48 -12.86 -5.40 4.47
N ASN A 49 -13.21 -6.06 3.36
CA ASN A 49 -12.23 -6.72 2.49
C ASN A 49 -11.31 -5.72 1.79
N LEU A 50 -11.87 -4.62 1.28
CA LEU A 50 -11.11 -3.56 0.63
C LEU A 50 -10.11 -2.90 1.59
N ILE A 51 -10.53 -2.56 2.81
CA ILE A 51 -9.66 -2.00 3.85
C ILE A 51 -8.56 -2.98 4.26
N THR A 52 -8.91 -4.26 4.45
CA THR A 52 -7.91 -5.30 4.76
C THR A 52 -6.83 -5.38 3.68
N ARG A 53 -7.24 -5.33 2.41
CA ARG A 53 -6.32 -5.35 1.26
C ARG A 53 -5.48 -4.06 1.19
N GLU A 54 -6.07 -2.89 1.43
CA GLU A 54 -5.35 -1.62 1.47
C GLU A 54 -4.24 -1.67 2.53
N GLU A 55 -4.57 -2.07 3.77
CA GLU A 55 -3.60 -2.15 4.86
C GLU A 55 -2.48 -3.14 4.56
N GLN A 56 -2.77 -4.30 3.96
CA GLN A 56 -1.73 -5.23 3.53
C GLN A 56 -0.80 -4.58 2.50
N THR A 57 -1.34 -3.95 1.46
CA THR A 57 -0.50 -3.30 0.44
C THR A 57 0.29 -2.11 0.98
N ARG A 58 -0.24 -1.41 2.00
CA ARG A 58 0.46 -0.36 2.71
C ARG A 58 1.64 -0.91 3.49
N ALA A 59 1.44 -2.01 4.22
CA ALA A 59 2.50 -2.71 4.96
C ALA A 59 3.58 -3.23 4.00
N ASP A 60 3.20 -3.84 2.87
CA ASP A 60 4.13 -4.33 1.86
C ASP A 60 4.97 -3.18 1.27
N ARG A 61 4.33 -2.04 0.96
CA ARG A 61 5.02 -0.83 0.48
C ARG A 61 5.99 -0.28 1.51
N GLN A 62 5.62 -0.28 2.79
CA GLN A 62 6.49 0.14 3.87
C GLN A 62 7.67 -0.82 4.05
N GLY A 63 7.43 -2.14 4.05
CA GLY A 63 8.49 -3.14 4.11
C GLY A 63 9.46 -3.06 2.93
N ALA A 64 8.97 -2.77 1.73
CA ALA A 64 9.82 -2.50 0.57
C ALA A 64 10.69 -1.23 0.74
N ALA A 65 10.11 -0.17 1.31
CA ALA A 65 10.86 1.06 1.64
C ALA A 65 11.95 0.79 2.69
N ASP A 66 11.61 0.06 3.75
CA ASP A 66 12.54 -0.31 4.81
C ASP A 66 13.69 -1.18 4.27
N GLY A 67 13.38 -2.19 3.45
CA GLY A 67 14.36 -3.05 2.79
C GLY A 67 15.31 -2.30 1.86
N ALA A 68 14.83 -1.26 1.19
CA ALA A 68 15.63 -0.37 0.34
C ALA A 68 16.37 0.74 1.11
N GLY A 69 16.29 0.75 2.45
CA GLY A 69 16.92 1.77 3.29
C GLY A 69 16.26 3.15 3.21
N LEU A 70 15.03 3.23 2.67
CA LEU A 70 14.18 4.43 2.71
C LEU A 70 13.40 4.49 4.02
N THR A 71 14.09 4.22 5.13
CA THR A 71 13.53 4.41 6.46
C THR A 71 13.47 5.90 6.74
N ILE A 72 12.26 6.41 6.95
CA ILE A 72 12.12 7.70 7.62
C ILE A 72 12.43 7.38 9.07
N ALA A 73 13.66 7.67 9.52
CA ALA A 73 13.91 7.80 10.95
C ALA A 73 12.81 8.74 11.44
N SER A 74 11.90 8.20 12.26
CA SER A 74 10.81 8.97 12.81
C SER A 74 11.34 10.35 13.18
N LEU A 75 10.58 11.39 12.89
CA LEU A 75 10.63 12.61 13.67
C LEU A 75 10.32 12.19 15.11
N GLU A 76 11.29 11.57 15.77
CA GLU A 76 11.33 11.36 17.21
C GLU A 76 11.46 12.77 17.75
N SER A 77 10.30 13.39 17.97
CA SER A 77 10.21 14.54 18.83
C SER A 77 10.94 14.18 20.12
N GLU A 78 12.00 14.94 20.41
CA GLU A 78 12.62 15.04 21.73
C GLU A 78 11.59 15.21 22.86
#